data_AF-A0A8I0LA70-F1
#
_entry.id   AF-A0A8I0LA70-F1
#
_cell.length_a   1.000
_cell.length_b   1.000
_cell.length_c   1.000
_cell.angle_alpha   90.00
_cell.angle_beta   90.00
_cell.angle_gamma   90.00
#
_symmetry.space_group_name_H-M   'P 1'
#
loop_
_entity.id
_entity.type
_entity.pdbx_description
1 polymer ?
#
loop_
_entity_poly.entity_id
_entity_poly.type
_entity_poly.pdbx_seq_one_letter_code
_entity_poly.pdbx_strand_id
1 'polypeptide(L)'
;VLGYADANSREMDEKTPHHVIDIMEEQKSITNMGGTMRLGAYECVLQKGSKAYEAYGTEHIQERHRHRYEFNNSFKEAYEAAGM
;
A
#
# COMPACT_ATOMS: atom_id res chain seq x y z
N VAL A 1 -5.25 5.46 -15.61
CA VAL A 1 -4.94 4.02 -15.46
C VAL A 1 -6.24 3.24 -15.29
N LEU A 2 -6.94 3.27 -14.14
CA LEU A 2 -8.22 2.55 -13.97
C LEU A 2 -9.50 3.36 -14.23
N GLY A 3 -9.43 4.70 -14.27
CA GLY A 3 -10.56 5.55 -14.65
C GLY A 3 -11.59 5.84 -13.55
N TYR A 4 -11.35 5.46 -12.30
CA TYR A 4 -12.19 5.81 -11.16
C TYR A 4 -12.02 7.29 -10.79
N ALA A 5 -13.05 8.10 -11.03
CA ALA A 5 -13.04 9.55 -10.76
C ALA A 5 -13.15 9.90 -9.27
N ASP A 6 -13.65 8.95 -8.48
CA ASP A 6 -13.89 9.03 -7.03
C ASP A 6 -12.87 8.21 -6.23
N ALA A 7 -11.84 7.64 -6.86
CA ALA A 7 -10.79 6.91 -6.17
C ALA A 7 -10.12 7.81 -5.12
N ASN A 8 -10.12 7.37 -3.86
CA ASN A 8 -9.57 8.15 -2.76
C ASN A 8 -8.98 7.26 -1.67
N SER A 9 -8.26 7.88 -0.73
CA SER A 9 -7.89 7.25 0.53
C SER A 9 -9.09 7.26 1.47
N ARG A 10 -9.29 6.15 2.20
CA ARG A 10 -10.25 6.11 3.30
C ARG A 10 -9.95 7.15 4.39
N GLU A 11 -8.69 7.57 4.52
CA GLU A 11 -8.30 8.66 5.43
C GLU A 11 -8.96 9.99 5.09
N MET A 12 -9.17 10.27 3.80
CA MET A 12 -9.67 11.56 3.32
C MET A 12 -11.17 11.53 3.02
N ASP A 13 -11.66 10.40 2.51
CA ASP A 13 -13.07 10.19 2.20
C ASP A 13 -13.48 8.77 2.56
N GLU A 14 -14.19 8.63 3.69
CA GLU A 14 -14.72 7.35 4.15
C GLU A 14 -15.93 6.86 3.33
N LYS A 15 -16.50 7.70 2.47
CA LYS A 15 -17.73 7.40 1.72
C LYS A 15 -17.47 6.96 0.28
N THR A 16 -16.26 7.16 -0.25
CA THR A 16 -15.96 6.67 -1.60
C THR A 16 -16.06 5.14 -1.65
N PRO A 17 -16.71 4.56 -2.66
CA PRO A 17 -16.67 3.11 -2.87
C PRO A 17 -15.29 2.63 -3.34
N HIS A 18 -14.43 3.52 -3.84
CA HIS A 18 -13.12 3.19 -4.40
C HIS A 18 -11.97 3.60 -3.47
N HIS A 19 -11.87 2.95 -2.31
CA HIS A 19 -10.75 3.10 -1.38
C HIS A 19 -9.47 2.44 -1.93
N VAL A 20 -8.75 3.17 -2.79
CA VAL A 20 -7.46 2.72 -3.37
C VAL A 20 -6.35 2.70 -2.33
N ILE A 21 -6.44 3.56 -1.31
CA ILE A 21 -5.63 3.53 -0.10
C ILE A 21 -6.57 3.24 1.07
N ASP A 22 -6.31 2.18 1.82
CA ASP A 22 -7.17 1.72 2.91
C ASP A 22 -6.33 1.17 4.08
N ILE A 23 -6.98 0.91 5.20
CA ILE A 23 -6.42 0.12 6.29
C ILE A 23 -6.43 -1.35 5.87
N MET A 24 -5.42 -2.13 6.28
CA MET A 24 -5.37 -3.57 5.97
C MET A 24 -6.66 -4.28 6.41
N GLU A 25 -7.18 -5.19 5.58
CA GLU A 25 -8.48 -5.86 5.81
C GLU A 25 -8.56 -6.51 7.21
N GLU A 26 -7.49 -7.19 7.63
CA GLU A 26 -7.35 -7.83 8.94
C GLU A 26 -7.46 -6.84 10.12
N GLN A 27 -7.22 -5.56 9.87
CA GLN A 27 -7.23 -4.49 10.87
C GLN A 27 -8.56 -3.70 10.88
N LYS A 28 -9.45 -3.90 9.89
CA LYS A 28 -10.74 -3.19 9.80
C LYS A 28 -11.72 -3.55 10.92
N SER A 29 -11.59 -4.74 11.51
CA SER A 29 -12.41 -5.20 12.65
C SER A 29 -11.88 -4.75 14.02
N ILE A 30 -10.72 -4.08 14.06
CA ILE A 30 -10.08 -3.64 15.31
C ILE A 30 -10.62 -2.24 15.66
N THR A 31 -11.48 -2.18 16.69
CA THR A 31 -12.05 -0.93 17.22
C THR A 31 -11.02 -0.03 17.92
N ASN A 32 -9.88 -0.58 18.33
CA ASN A 32 -8.81 0.17 18.99
C ASN A 32 -7.57 0.25 18.06
N MET A 33 -7.55 1.27 17.20
CA MET A 33 -6.54 1.47 16.14
C MET A 33 -5.12 1.80 16.63
N GLY A 34 -4.83 1.61 17.92
CA GLY A 34 -3.49 1.75 18.49
C GLY A 34 -2.49 0.75 17.90
N GLY A 35 -2.95 -0.47 17.54
CA GLY A 35 -2.12 -1.56 17.01
C GLY A 35 -2.09 -1.70 15.48
N THR A 36 -2.75 -0.81 14.72
CA THR A 36 -2.88 -0.95 13.26
C THR A 36 -1.74 -0.31 12.47
N MET A 37 -0.78 0.32 13.16
CA MET A 37 0.37 0.96 12.53
C MET A 37 1.42 -0.07 12.15
N ARG A 38 1.88 -0.07 10.89
CA ARG A 38 3.15 -0.69 10.56
C ARG A 38 4.26 0.19 11.13
N LEU A 39 5.02 -0.37 12.08
CA LEU A 39 6.07 0.34 12.77
C LEU A 39 7.33 -0.52 12.84
N GLY A 40 8.46 0.07 12.48
CA GLY A 40 9.78 -0.58 12.60
C GLY A 40 10.30 -1.11 11.27
N ALA A 41 11.31 -1.97 11.33
CA ALA A 41 11.94 -2.54 10.15
C ALA A 41 10.98 -3.51 9.46
N TYR A 42 10.72 -3.29 8.17
CA TYR A 42 9.91 -4.15 7.34
C TYR A 42 10.72 -4.63 6.13
N GLU A 43 10.53 -5.90 5.77
CA GLU A 43 11.21 -6.48 4.61
C GLU A 43 10.57 -5.99 3.31
N CYS A 44 11.40 -5.48 2.42
CA CYS A 44 11.00 -5.09 1.08
C CYS A 44 11.82 -5.88 0.06
N VAL A 45 11.12 -6.53 -0.87
CA VAL A 45 11.73 -7.25 -1.98
C VAL A 45 11.67 -6.35 -3.21
N LEU A 46 12.83 -5.91 -3.67
CA LEU A 46 12.95 -5.01 -4.81
C LEU A 46 12.90 -5.79 -6.12
N GLN A 47 12.10 -5.31 -7.08
CA GLN A 47 12.03 -5.90 -8.40
C GLN A 47 13.34 -5.67 -9.17
N LYS A 48 13.96 -6.75 -9.66
CA LYS A 48 15.14 -6.68 -10.52
C LYS A 48 14.88 -5.84 -11.78
N GLY A 49 15.84 -4.97 -12.11
CA GLY A 49 15.72 -4.03 -13.23
C GLY A 49 14.94 -2.75 -12.91
N SER A 50 14.37 -2.61 -11.70
CA SER A 50 13.82 -1.33 -11.24
C SER A 50 14.94 -0.35 -10.86
N LYS A 51 14.63 0.96 -10.91
CA LYS A 51 15.53 2.00 -10.39
C LYS A 51 15.82 1.83 -8.90
N ALA A 52 14.86 1.29 -8.14
CA ALA A 52 15.07 0.99 -6.72
C ALA A 52 16.14 -0.10 -6.55
N TYR A 53 16.04 -1.20 -7.30
CA TYR A 53 17.07 -2.24 -7.28
C TYR A 53 18.45 -1.70 -7.69
N GLU A 54 18.51 -0.84 -8.70
CA GLU A 54 19.76 -0.18 -9.12
C GLU A 54 20.36 0.68 -8.00
N ALA A 55 19.53 1.43 -7.28
CA ALA A 55 19.98 2.29 -6.18
C ALA A 55 20.47 1.51 -4.94
N TYR A 56 19.77 0.42 -4.59
CA TYR A 56 20.10 -0.38 -3.40
C TYR A 56 21.15 -1.47 -3.65
N GLY A 57 21.28 -1.96 -4.88
CA GLY A 57 22.24 -3.00 -5.26
C GLY A 57 21.95 -4.40 -4.69
N THR A 58 20.83 -4.59 -3.99
CA THR A 58 20.38 -5.87 -3.42
C THR A 58 18.87 -6.03 -3.55
N GLU A 59 18.40 -7.28 -3.62
CA GLU A 59 16.99 -7.63 -3.80
C GLU A 59 16.21 -7.55 -2.48
N HIS A 60 16.81 -7.99 -1.38
CA HIS A 60 16.20 -7.96 -0.06
C HIS A 60 16.76 -6.80 0.75
N ILE A 61 15.89 -5.86 1.13
CA ILE A 61 16.24 -4.73 2.00
C ILE A 61 15.30 -4.71 3.21
N GLN A 62 15.69 -3.96 4.24
CA GLN A 62 14.83 -3.66 5.37
C GLN A 62 14.78 -2.15 5.56
N GLU A 63 13.56 -1.61 5.59
CA GLU A 63 13.33 -0.17 5.77
C GLU A 63 12.41 0.11 6.95
N ARG A 64 12.53 1.30 7.52
CA ARG A 64 11.70 1.70 8.66
C ARG A 64 10.36 2.25 8.19
N HIS A 65 9.29 1.53 8.50
CA HIS A 65 7.93 1.95 8.18
C HIS A 65 7.32 2.66 9.39
N ARG A 66 6.51 3.67 9.13
CA ARG A 66 5.70 4.37 10.13
C ARG A 66 4.45 4.95 9.47
N HIS A 67 3.57 4.05 9.04
CA HIS A 67 2.31 4.40 8.42
C HIS A 67 1.21 3.41 8.80
N ARG A 68 -0.05 3.81 8.57
CA ARG A 68 -1.24 3.02 8.92
C ARG A 68 -2.03 2.59 7.67
N TYR A 69 -2.06 3.44 6.65
CA TYR A 69 -2.78 3.18 5.42
C TYR A 69 -1.84 2.60 4.37
N GLU A 70 -2.34 1.65 3.59
CA GLU A 70 -1.60 0.92 2.58
C GLU A 70 -2.38 0.96 1.26
N PHE A 71 -1.70 0.65 0.16
CA PHE A 71 -2.39 0.39 -1.10
C PHE A 71 -3.31 -0.82 -0.96
N ASN A 72 -4.56 -0.67 -1.40
CA ASN A 72 -5.54 -1.74 -1.33
C ASN A 72 -5.27 -2.78 -2.43
N ASN A 73 -4.79 -3.96 -2.02
CA ASN A 73 -4.40 -5.04 -2.93
C ASN A 73 -5.54 -5.54 -3.83
N SER A 74 -6.81 -5.29 -3.50
CA SER A 74 -7.93 -5.58 -4.41
C SER A 74 -7.84 -4.84 -5.75
N PHE A 75 -7.12 -3.72 -5.80
CA PHE A 75 -6.89 -2.97 -7.04
C PHE A 75 -5.60 -3.36 -7.76
N LYS A 76 -4.72 -4.15 -7.12
CA LYS A 76 -3.35 -4.39 -7.60
C LYS A 76 -3.31 -4.97 -9.01
N GLU A 77 -4.00 -6.09 -9.24
CA GLU A 77 -3.97 -6.78 -10.53
C GLU A 77 -4.49 -5.89 -11.68
N ALA A 78 -5.60 -5.19 -11.45
CA ALA A 78 -6.14 -4.27 -12.44
C ALA A 78 -5.18 -3.10 -12.70
N TYR A 79 -4.58 -2.56 -11.65
CA TYR A 79 -3.66 -1.43 -11.72
C TYR A 79 -2.41 -1.79 -12.54
N GLU A 80 -1.82 -2.96 -12.27
CA GLU A 80 -0.68 -3.51 -13.03
C GLU A 80 -1.05 -3.78 -14.49
N ALA A 81 -2.21 -4.41 -14.74
CA ALA A 81 -2.68 -4.69 -16.11
C ALA A 81 -2.92 -3.41 -16.93
N ALA A 82 -3.23 -2.30 -16.28
CA ALA A 82 -3.42 -1.00 -16.91
C ALA A 82 -2.10 -0.20 -17.08
N GLY A 83 -0.95 -0.82 -16.81
CA GLY A 83 0.38 -0.33 -17.18
C GLY A 83 1.20 0.28 -16.03
N MET A 84 0.92 -0.08 -14.78
CA MET A 84 1.65 0.37 -13.59
C MET A 84 2.51 -0.72 -12.97
#